data_AF-A0A075GCH8-F1
#
_entry.id   AF-A0A075GCH8-F1
#
_cell.length_a   1.000
_cell.length_b   1.000
_cell.length_c   1.000
_cell.angle_alpha   90.00
_cell.angle_beta   90.00
_cell.angle_gamma   90.00
#
_symmetry.space_group_name_H-M   'P 1'
#
loop_
_entity.id
_entity.type
_entity.pdbx_description
1 polymer ?
#
loop_
_entity_poly.entity_id
_entity_poly.type
_entity_poly.pdbx_seq_one_letter_code
_entity_poly.pdbx_strand_id
1 'polypeptide(L)'
;MYALRKRLCRSHYDEQLRNDPSRPKCKVDGCEKRAAVKGICKNHYTRQYYKKLESATYRPECSVDDCEKMAYAKGMCKSHYSAEHMKEKETDTSRPECKVMSCEKRATINGLCKSHYAMQLRKKWESDPSRPKCKVEGCEKRVVSDGQCKLHYDRQMRKKWDSDPSRPRCKVEGCERRVHSKDLCTVHYDRQKRVDPSRPKCLVSGCEKRAESNGRCGVHFYHHIKNDPSRPKCKVDGCEKNATTKGLCILHYKRQLKNDPSRPKCKVDGCERNVHGKGLCGSHYMKHLDEKKKSDHSRPKCKVDGCESRSVTKDNLCRSHYKIQLYQKLHSDQFRPDVLRPECSVDGCERRAQNKGLCDKHYAQQKNKDLSRPKCKVDGCKKRAIRKELCDSHYEQQRIKKLALDSSRPKCKVDGCEKRAIKKDVCIPHYRQQELETTRNKLFEILGGKKCVICGYSDERALTFDHIYDDGYLDRADGRPKRSGKTGLVKYVNTPSLAKERLQVLCFNCNLIKERERLKTKNN
;
A
#
# COMPACT_ATOMS: atom_id res chain seq x y z
N MET A 1 -17.36 57.71 -8.71
CA MET A 1 -17.24 56.67 -9.76
C MET A 1 -16.66 55.35 -9.20
N TYR A 2 -17.32 54.73 -8.21
CA TYR A 2 -16.85 53.48 -7.57
C TYR A 2 -17.93 52.36 -7.56
N ALA A 3 -19.00 52.52 -8.36
CA ALA A 3 -20.26 51.80 -8.18
C ALA A 3 -20.50 50.56 -9.06
N LEU A 4 -19.55 50.11 -9.90
CA LEU A 4 -19.77 48.96 -10.82
C LEU A 4 -18.77 47.81 -10.67
N ARG A 5 -18.18 47.61 -9.49
CA ARG A 5 -17.38 46.42 -9.19
C ARG A 5 -18.24 45.23 -8.75
N LYS A 6 -19.38 45.01 -9.41
CA LYS A 6 -20.25 43.87 -9.08
C LYS A 6 -19.69 42.59 -9.75
N ARG A 7 -19.10 41.73 -8.92
CA ARG A 7 -18.88 40.28 -9.13
C ARG A 7 -17.78 39.81 -10.11
N LEU A 8 -16.92 40.68 -10.64
CA LEU A 8 -15.79 40.26 -11.49
C LEU A 8 -14.44 40.37 -10.77
N CYS A 9 -13.56 39.40 -11.00
CA CYS A 9 -12.17 39.49 -10.53
C CYS A 9 -11.44 40.61 -11.30
N ARG A 10 -10.34 41.14 -10.75
CA ARG A 10 -9.65 42.30 -11.31
C ARG A 10 -9.20 42.10 -12.77
N SER A 11 -8.79 40.89 -13.15
CA SER A 11 -8.42 40.59 -14.53
C SER A 11 -9.60 40.65 -15.50
N HIS A 12 -10.77 40.12 -15.13
CA HIS A 12 -11.97 40.19 -15.98
C HIS A 12 -12.58 41.60 -16.01
N TYR A 13 -12.49 42.35 -14.92
CA TYR A 13 -12.87 43.77 -14.90
C TYR A 13 -11.96 44.60 -15.82
N ASP A 14 -10.64 44.38 -15.75
CA ASP A 14 -9.67 45.05 -16.62
C ASP A 14 -9.79 44.61 -18.10
N GLU A 15 -10.35 43.44 -18.37
CA GLU A 15 -10.62 42.92 -19.71
C GLU A 15 -11.91 43.50 -20.29
N GLN A 16 -12.98 43.59 -19.51
CA GLN A 16 -14.19 44.32 -19.90
C GLN A 16 -13.91 45.79 -20.23
N LEU A 17 -13.09 46.48 -19.42
CA LEU A 17 -12.66 47.85 -19.69
C LEU A 17 -11.77 47.98 -20.94
N ARG A 18 -11.08 46.92 -21.36
CA ARG A 18 -10.28 46.91 -22.60
C ARG A 18 -11.14 46.70 -23.85
N ASN A 19 -12.27 46.03 -23.69
CA ASN A 19 -13.18 45.68 -24.78
C ASN A 19 -14.43 46.57 -24.81
N ASP A 20 -14.51 47.56 -23.93
CA ASP A 20 -15.59 48.53 -23.87
C ASP A 20 -15.79 49.21 -25.24
N PRO A 21 -16.96 49.01 -25.89
CA PRO A 21 -17.24 49.56 -27.21
C PRO A 21 -17.19 51.09 -27.26
N SER A 22 -17.41 51.76 -26.12
CA SER A 22 -17.38 53.22 -26.00
C SER A 22 -15.97 53.80 -26.12
N ARG A 23 -14.91 52.98 -25.98
CA ARG A 23 -13.54 53.43 -26.17
C ARG A 23 -13.19 53.57 -27.66
N PRO A 24 -12.46 54.63 -28.04
CA PRO A 24 -12.01 54.79 -29.42
C PRO A 24 -11.07 53.65 -29.83
N LYS A 25 -11.04 53.33 -31.13
CA LYS A 25 -10.08 52.36 -31.69
C LYS A 25 -8.64 52.89 -31.52
N CYS A 26 -7.69 51.97 -31.46
CA CYS A 26 -6.28 52.32 -31.42
C CYS A 26 -5.89 53.08 -32.70
N LYS A 27 -5.22 54.23 -32.56
CA LYS A 27 -4.72 55.05 -33.68
C LYS A 27 -3.61 54.40 -34.53
N VAL A 28 -3.23 53.15 -34.25
CA VAL A 28 -2.18 52.46 -35.01
C VAL A 28 -2.87 51.68 -36.11
N ASP A 29 -2.45 51.91 -37.35
CA ASP A 29 -3.06 51.30 -38.52
C ASP A 29 -3.03 49.77 -38.47
N GLY A 30 -4.11 49.13 -38.91
CA GLY A 30 -4.33 47.69 -38.79
C GLY A 30 -4.54 47.16 -37.35
N CYS A 31 -4.69 48.02 -36.34
CA CYS A 31 -4.93 47.59 -34.96
C CYS A 31 -6.41 47.59 -34.58
N GLU A 32 -7.00 46.41 -34.45
CA GLU A 32 -8.41 46.25 -34.05
C GLU A 32 -8.67 46.51 -32.55
N LYS A 33 -7.61 46.69 -31.75
CA LYS A 33 -7.72 46.87 -30.30
C LYS A 33 -8.20 48.27 -29.94
N ARG A 34 -8.87 48.41 -28.79
CA ARG A 34 -9.30 49.71 -28.26
C ARG A 34 -8.15 50.49 -27.62
N ALA A 35 -8.20 51.81 -27.74
CA ALA A 35 -7.26 52.73 -27.13
C ALA A 35 -7.38 52.67 -25.60
N ALA A 36 -6.23 52.68 -24.91
CA ALA A 36 -6.17 52.63 -23.46
C ALA A 36 -5.53 53.88 -22.86
N VAL A 37 -4.47 54.40 -23.48
CA VAL A 37 -3.70 55.55 -23.00
C VAL A 37 -3.23 56.33 -24.23
N LYS A 38 -3.43 57.65 -24.25
CA LYS A 38 -3.02 58.56 -25.35
C LYS A 38 -3.49 58.12 -26.76
N GLY A 39 -4.70 57.58 -26.88
CA GLY A 39 -5.28 57.19 -28.17
C GLY A 39 -4.73 55.89 -28.79
N ILE A 40 -3.86 55.15 -28.10
CA ILE A 40 -3.30 53.87 -28.57
C ILE A 40 -3.56 52.74 -27.57
N CYS A 41 -3.57 51.49 -28.03
CA CYS A 41 -3.80 50.34 -27.17
C CYS A 41 -2.62 50.13 -26.20
N LYS A 42 -2.84 49.44 -25.08
CA LYS A 42 -1.81 49.19 -24.07
C LYS A 42 -0.53 48.60 -24.66
N ASN A 43 -0.63 47.68 -25.61
CA ASN A 43 0.53 47.05 -26.24
C ASN A 43 1.31 48.04 -27.12
N HIS A 44 0.63 48.91 -27.87
CA HIS A 44 1.29 49.93 -28.69
C HIS A 44 1.89 51.05 -27.83
N TYR A 45 1.22 51.43 -26.75
CA TYR A 45 1.79 52.35 -25.75
C TYR A 45 3.07 51.77 -25.14
N THR A 46 3.03 50.51 -24.71
CA THR A 46 4.19 49.83 -24.16
C THR A 46 5.32 49.68 -25.19
N ARG A 47 5.00 49.37 -26.46
CA ARG A 47 5.99 49.33 -27.55
C ARG A 47 6.61 50.70 -27.82
N GLN A 48 5.82 51.77 -27.93
CA GLN A 48 6.36 53.13 -28.11
C GLN A 48 7.21 53.56 -26.92
N TYR A 49 6.80 53.22 -25.70
CA TYR A 49 7.54 53.50 -24.48
C TYR A 49 8.91 52.78 -24.47
N TYR A 50 8.96 51.50 -24.84
CA TYR A 50 10.22 50.76 -24.93
C TYR A 50 11.09 51.20 -26.12
N LYS A 51 10.51 51.61 -27.26
CA LYS A 51 11.25 52.20 -28.38
C LYS A 51 11.90 53.55 -28.00
N LYS A 52 11.22 54.34 -27.16
CA LYS A 52 11.80 55.54 -26.53
C LYS A 52 12.93 55.21 -25.54
N LEU A 53 12.90 54.05 -24.89
CA LEU A 53 13.97 53.58 -23.99
C LEU A 53 15.15 52.93 -24.73
N GLU A 54 14.99 52.54 -25.99
CA GLU A 54 16.07 52.04 -26.86
C GLU A 54 16.88 53.16 -27.51
N SER A 55 16.34 54.39 -27.60
CA SER A 55 17.03 55.57 -28.15
C SER A 55 17.72 56.45 -27.10
N ALA A 56 17.61 56.12 -25.81
CA ALA A 56 18.33 56.80 -24.74
C ALA A 56 19.74 56.19 -24.58
N THR A 57 20.76 56.93 -25.02
CA THR A 57 22.18 56.54 -25.09
C THR A 57 22.90 56.44 -23.74
N TYR A 58 22.19 56.40 -22.62
CA TYR A 58 22.80 56.18 -21.30
C TYR A 58 21.95 55.22 -20.46
N ARG A 59 22.50 54.04 -20.17
CA ARG A 59 21.91 53.05 -19.28
C ARG A 59 22.90 52.72 -18.16
N PRO A 60 22.69 53.22 -16.94
CA PRO A 60 23.59 52.95 -15.83
C PRO A 60 23.60 51.46 -15.47
N GLU A 61 24.79 50.92 -15.22
CA GLU A 61 24.99 49.59 -14.67
C GLU A 61 24.55 49.52 -13.22
N CYS A 62 24.35 48.32 -12.70
CA CYS A 62 24.03 48.14 -11.30
C CYS A 62 25.20 48.59 -10.43
N SER A 63 24.93 49.45 -9.45
CA SER A 63 25.90 49.94 -8.46
C SER A 63 26.37 48.88 -7.45
N VAL A 64 26.18 47.59 -7.73
CA VAL A 64 26.60 46.49 -6.85
C VAL A 64 27.73 45.76 -7.55
N ASP A 65 28.87 45.64 -6.87
CA ASP A 65 30.07 44.98 -7.39
C ASP A 65 29.76 43.59 -7.96
N ASP A 66 30.44 43.24 -9.07
CA ASP A 66 30.22 42.01 -9.84
C ASP A 66 28.77 41.81 -10.35
N CYS A 67 28.04 42.89 -10.61
CA CYS A 67 26.71 42.83 -11.20
C CYS A 67 26.61 43.50 -12.57
N GLU A 68 26.78 42.71 -13.62
CA GLU A 68 26.63 43.13 -15.03
C GLU A 68 25.16 43.43 -15.44
N LYS A 69 24.23 43.46 -14.50
CA LYS A 69 22.80 43.66 -14.79
C LYS A 69 22.47 45.15 -14.81
N MET A 70 21.57 45.55 -15.71
CA MET A 70 21.18 46.95 -15.84
C MET A 70 20.45 47.49 -14.61
N ALA A 71 20.75 48.74 -14.22
CA ALA A 71 20.05 49.42 -13.16
C ALA A 71 18.57 49.64 -13.51
N TYR A 72 17.71 49.40 -12.52
CA TYR A 72 16.26 49.52 -12.61
C TYR A 72 15.74 50.73 -11.82
N ALA A 73 16.21 50.92 -10.59
CA ALA A 73 15.85 52.04 -9.72
C ALA A 73 16.94 52.23 -8.65
N LYS A 74 17.18 53.49 -8.23
CA LYS A 74 18.25 53.86 -7.28
C LYS A 74 19.65 53.33 -7.65
N GLY A 75 19.99 53.30 -8.95
CA GLY A 75 21.29 52.77 -9.41
C GLY A 75 21.44 51.25 -9.32
N MET A 76 20.44 50.51 -8.82
CA MET A 76 20.52 49.05 -8.65
C MET A 76 19.68 48.29 -9.67
N CYS A 77 20.12 47.11 -10.09
CA CYS A 77 19.31 46.22 -10.92
C CYS A 77 18.05 45.75 -10.20
N LYS A 78 17.06 45.28 -10.96
CA LYS A 78 15.75 44.89 -10.41
C LYS A 78 15.85 43.87 -9.26
N SER A 79 16.82 42.95 -9.29
CA SER A 79 17.03 42.00 -8.20
C SER A 79 17.63 42.66 -6.96
N HIS A 80 18.64 43.51 -7.12
CA HIS A 80 19.30 44.20 -6.00
C HIS A 80 18.37 45.24 -5.36
N TYR A 81 17.69 46.05 -6.17
CA TYR A 81 16.67 46.97 -5.68
C TYR A 81 15.56 46.24 -4.90
N SER A 82 15.09 45.10 -5.40
CA SER A 82 14.08 44.31 -4.69
C SER A 82 14.64 43.68 -3.42
N ALA A 83 15.92 43.28 -3.39
CA ALA A 83 16.56 42.68 -2.22
C ALA A 83 16.78 43.72 -1.12
N GLU A 84 17.29 44.91 -1.45
CA GLU A 84 17.47 46.03 -0.52
C GLU A 84 16.12 46.48 0.06
N HIS A 85 15.11 46.66 -0.80
CA HIS A 85 13.76 47.01 -0.37
C HIS A 85 13.04 45.89 0.40
N MET A 86 13.51 44.64 0.33
CA MET A 86 13.05 43.57 1.22
C MET A 86 13.76 43.62 2.57
N LYS A 87 15.07 43.95 2.62
CA LYS A 87 15.81 44.19 3.86
C LYS A 87 15.23 45.37 4.65
N GLU A 88 14.96 46.50 3.99
CA GLU A 88 14.28 47.66 4.61
C GLU A 88 12.91 47.29 5.21
N LYS A 89 12.21 46.31 4.61
CA LYS A 89 10.92 45.80 5.11
C LYS A 89 11.04 44.74 6.20
N GLU A 90 12.20 44.09 6.33
CA GLU A 90 12.49 43.15 7.41
C GLU A 90 12.88 43.90 8.70
N THR A 91 13.50 45.08 8.58
CA THR A 91 13.85 45.96 9.70
C THR A 91 12.71 46.85 10.20
N ASP A 92 11.58 46.90 9.48
CA ASP A 92 10.38 47.64 9.86
C ASP A 92 9.60 46.90 10.97
N THR A 93 9.90 47.22 12.23
CA THR A 93 9.26 46.69 13.44
C THR A 93 7.87 47.28 13.71
N SER A 94 7.42 48.27 12.93
CA SER A 94 6.13 48.94 13.16
C SER A 94 4.91 48.05 12.88
N ARG A 95 5.09 46.92 12.18
CA ARG A 95 3.99 46.03 11.80
C ARG A 95 3.77 44.90 12.80
N PRO A 96 2.51 44.66 13.21
CA PRO A 96 2.19 43.58 14.13
C PRO A 96 2.45 42.22 13.52
N GLU A 97 2.62 41.22 14.37
CA GLU A 97 2.78 39.82 13.95
C GLU A 97 1.50 39.24 13.36
N CYS A 98 1.65 38.21 12.53
CA CYS A 98 0.50 37.51 11.97
C CYS A 98 -0.27 36.77 13.07
N LYS A 99 -1.58 36.97 13.14
CA LYS A 99 -2.51 36.30 14.08
C LYS A 99 -2.57 34.77 13.99
N VAL A 100 -1.80 34.13 13.11
CA VAL A 100 -1.78 32.67 12.98
C VAL A 100 -0.69 32.15 13.90
N MET A 101 -1.08 31.31 14.86
CA MET A 101 -0.16 30.63 15.78
C MET A 101 1.05 30.06 15.02
N SER A 102 2.26 30.24 15.57
CA SER A 102 3.53 29.79 14.99
C SER A 102 3.85 30.36 13.59
N CYS A 103 3.33 31.55 13.26
CA CYS A 103 3.70 32.28 12.05
C CYS A 103 4.60 33.47 12.38
N GLU A 104 5.89 33.33 12.11
CA GLU A 104 6.91 34.38 12.33
C GLU A 104 6.82 35.55 11.33
N LYS A 105 5.89 35.50 10.36
CA LYS A 105 5.72 36.56 9.35
C LYS A 105 4.91 37.72 9.89
N ARG A 106 5.29 38.94 9.53
CA ARG A 106 4.54 40.16 9.84
C ARG A 106 3.19 40.23 9.13
N ALA A 107 2.20 40.77 9.81
CA ALA A 107 0.88 41.03 9.24
C ALA A 107 0.96 42.14 8.19
N THR A 108 0.22 41.95 7.10
CA THR A 108 0.14 42.94 6.02
C THR A 108 -1.27 43.47 5.82
N ILE A 109 -2.29 42.64 6.02
CA ILE A 109 -3.69 43.00 5.82
C ILE A 109 -4.51 42.24 6.88
N ASN A 110 -5.38 42.93 7.61
CA ASN A 110 -6.29 42.34 8.62
C ASN A 110 -5.61 41.49 9.70
N GLY A 111 -4.40 41.87 10.14
CA GLY A 111 -3.65 41.08 11.12
C GLY A 111 -3.09 39.75 10.59
N LEU A 112 -3.10 39.52 9.27
CA LEU A 112 -2.55 38.33 8.63
C LEU A 112 -1.43 38.69 7.65
N CYS A 113 -0.42 37.82 7.56
CA CYS A 113 0.59 37.93 6.51
C CYS A 113 -0.03 37.65 5.14
N LYS A 114 0.61 38.10 4.05
CA LYS A 114 0.07 37.97 2.67
C LYS A 114 -0.39 36.56 2.33
N SER A 115 0.36 35.53 2.75
CA SER A 115 0.02 34.14 2.50
C SER A 115 -1.20 33.67 3.30
N HIS A 116 -1.29 34.04 4.58
CA HIS A 116 -2.45 33.66 5.42
C HIS A 116 -3.70 34.43 5.04
N TYR A 117 -3.57 35.70 4.65
CA TYR A 117 -4.66 36.49 4.10
C TYR A 117 -5.19 35.87 2.79
N ALA A 118 -4.29 35.52 1.86
CA ALA A 118 -4.68 34.83 0.61
C ALA A 118 -5.31 33.46 0.88
N MET A 119 -4.82 32.72 1.87
CA MET A 119 -5.39 31.43 2.27
C MET A 119 -6.78 31.58 2.88
N GLN A 120 -7.00 32.60 3.71
CA GLN A 120 -8.31 32.90 4.29
C GLN A 120 -9.32 33.30 3.20
N LEU A 121 -8.91 34.18 2.28
CA LEU A 121 -9.72 34.53 1.11
C LEU A 121 -10.06 33.31 0.27
N ARG A 122 -9.10 32.42 0.04
CA ARG A 122 -9.30 31.19 -0.72
C ARG A 122 -10.28 30.24 -0.04
N LYS A 123 -10.18 30.07 1.29
CA LYS A 123 -11.16 29.28 2.05
C LYS A 123 -12.57 29.86 1.93
N LYS A 124 -12.71 31.17 2.12
CA LYS A 124 -13.99 31.89 1.97
C LYS A 124 -14.56 31.73 0.56
N TRP A 125 -13.69 31.73 -0.45
CA TRP A 125 -14.04 31.58 -1.87
C TRP A 125 -14.37 30.14 -2.28
N GLU A 126 -13.73 29.15 -1.66
CA GLU A 126 -14.03 27.72 -1.84
C GLU A 126 -15.32 27.31 -1.12
N SER A 127 -15.68 27.98 -0.01
CA SER A 127 -16.89 27.73 0.77
C SER A 127 -18.12 28.51 0.32
N ASP A 128 -18.01 29.41 -0.66
CA ASP A 128 -19.12 30.23 -1.16
C ASP A 128 -20.20 29.35 -1.84
N PRO A 129 -21.41 29.23 -1.26
CA PRO A 129 -22.48 28.39 -1.79
C PRO A 129 -23.02 28.87 -3.15
N SER A 130 -22.87 30.17 -3.45
CA SER A 130 -23.39 30.79 -4.68
C SER A 130 -22.64 30.37 -5.94
N ARG A 131 -21.48 29.71 -5.80
CA ARG A 131 -20.69 29.25 -6.94
C ARG A 131 -21.23 27.94 -7.52
N PRO A 132 -21.37 27.83 -8.85
CA PRO A 132 -21.82 26.60 -9.47
C PRO A 132 -20.86 25.45 -9.19
N LYS A 133 -21.41 24.23 -9.13
CA LYS A 133 -20.65 22.99 -9.07
C LYS A 133 -20.01 22.71 -10.44
N CYS A 134 -18.92 21.96 -10.43
CA CYS A 134 -18.22 21.56 -11.65
C CYS A 134 -19.15 20.77 -12.58
N LYS A 135 -19.08 21.05 -13.89
CA LYS A 135 -19.84 20.36 -14.96
C LYS A 135 -19.52 18.87 -15.15
N VAL A 136 -18.65 18.29 -14.33
CA VAL A 136 -18.23 16.89 -14.46
C VAL A 136 -19.06 16.08 -13.47
N GLU A 137 -19.77 15.07 -13.97
CA GLU A 137 -20.65 14.22 -13.15
C GLU A 137 -19.93 13.65 -11.93
N GLY A 138 -20.62 13.68 -10.78
CA GLY A 138 -20.06 13.26 -9.49
C GLY A 138 -18.99 14.19 -8.91
N CYS A 139 -18.74 15.37 -9.50
CA CYS A 139 -17.79 16.33 -8.95
C CYS A 139 -18.45 17.40 -8.08
N GLU A 140 -18.23 17.32 -6.78
CA GLU A 140 -18.75 18.31 -5.82
C GLU A 140 -17.92 19.60 -5.74
N LYS A 141 -16.80 19.68 -6.48
CA LYS A 141 -15.91 20.84 -6.42
C LYS A 141 -16.52 22.03 -7.17
N ARG A 142 -16.28 23.24 -6.66
CA ARG A 142 -16.75 24.50 -7.26
C ARG A 142 -15.98 24.85 -8.53
N VAL A 143 -16.67 25.53 -9.46
CA VAL A 143 -16.09 26.01 -10.72
C VAL A 143 -15.00 27.05 -10.46
N VAL A 144 -13.89 26.93 -11.18
CA VAL A 144 -12.80 27.91 -11.18
C VAL A 144 -12.73 28.64 -12.52
N SER A 145 -12.85 27.91 -13.63
CA SER A 145 -12.84 28.44 -14.99
C SER A 145 -13.56 27.45 -15.93
N ASP A 146 -14.20 27.95 -16.99
CA ASP A 146 -14.88 27.15 -18.04
C ASP A 146 -15.89 26.10 -17.50
N GLY A 147 -16.68 26.47 -16.48
CA GLY A 147 -17.63 25.54 -15.86
C GLY A 147 -16.99 24.33 -15.17
N GLN A 148 -15.65 24.29 -15.01
CA GLN A 148 -14.91 23.20 -14.39
C GLN A 148 -14.20 23.63 -13.11
N CYS A 149 -14.02 22.69 -12.18
CA CYS A 149 -13.11 22.89 -11.06
C CYS A 149 -11.65 22.95 -11.55
N LYS A 150 -10.76 23.56 -10.76
CA LYS A 150 -9.32 23.69 -11.10
C LYS A 150 -8.68 22.38 -11.59
N LEU A 151 -8.98 21.26 -10.93
CA LEU A 151 -8.38 19.97 -11.29
C LEU A 151 -8.86 19.46 -12.66
N HIS A 152 -10.14 19.65 -12.97
CA HIS A 152 -10.70 19.24 -14.26
C HIS A 152 -10.23 20.18 -15.37
N TYR A 153 -10.20 21.49 -15.10
CA TYR A 153 -9.66 22.49 -16.00
C TYR A 153 -8.18 22.22 -16.33
N ASP A 154 -7.34 22.01 -15.31
CA ASP A 154 -5.92 21.70 -15.50
C ASP A 154 -5.73 20.38 -16.26
N ARG A 155 -6.58 19.36 -16.00
CA ARG A 155 -6.53 18.07 -16.72
C ARG A 155 -6.92 18.23 -18.18
N GLN A 156 -7.96 19.01 -18.47
CA GLN A 156 -8.39 19.31 -19.84
C GLN A 156 -7.29 20.07 -20.59
N MET A 157 -6.70 21.08 -19.97
CA MET A 157 -5.61 21.86 -20.57
C MET A 157 -4.36 21.03 -20.80
N ARG A 158 -4.01 20.12 -19.87
CA ARG A 158 -2.89 19.17 -20.08
C ARG A 158 -3.13 18.25 -21.27
N LYS A 159 -4.35 17.69 -21.41
CA LYS A 159 -4.70 16.88 -22.57
C LYS A 159 -4.55 17.68 -23.86
N LYS A 160 -5.06 18.92 -23.87
CA LYS A 160 -4.96 19.83 -25.01
C LYS A 160 -3.50 20.14 -25.37
N TRP A 161 -2.65 20.35 -24.37
CA TRP A 161 -1.21 20.59 -24.57
C TRP A 161 -0.43 19.35 -25.00
N ASP A 162 -0.79 18.17 -24.52
CA ASP A 162 -0.16 16.91 -24.92
C ASP A 162 -0.56 16.53 -26.36
N SER A 163 -1.76 16.91 -26.80
CA SER A 163 -2.25 16.71 -28.17
C SER A 163 -1.84 17.79 -29.17
N ASP A 164 -1.28 18.91 -28.72
CA ASP A 164 -0.88 20.02 -29.58
C ASP A 164 0.32 19.61 -30.47
N PRO A 165 0.15 19.54 -31.80
CA PRO A 165 1.23 19.18 -32.72
C PRO A 165 2.32 20.25 -32.82
N SER A 166 2.00 21.52 -32.52
CA SER A 166 2.96 22.64 -32.59
C SER A 166 3.99 22.60 -31.47
N ARG A 167 3.74 21.79 -30.42
CA ARG A 167 4.61 21.67 -29.26
C ARG A 167 5.68 20.61 -29.53
N PRO A 168 6.97 20.91 -29.34
CA PRO A 168 8.03 19.95 -29.61
C PRO A 168 7.94 18.74 -28.67
N ARG A 169 8.47 17.61 -29.13
CA ARG A 169 8.66 16.41 -28.31
C ARG A 169 9.82 16.61 -27.33
N CYS A 170 9.77 15.90 -26.22
CA CYS A 170 10.83 15.89 -25.23
C CYS A 170 12.16 15.45 -25.87
N LYS A 171 13.25 16.15 -25.53
CA LYS A 171 14.62 15.85 -25.99
C LYS A 171 15.13 14.44 -25.63
N VAL A 172 14.52 13.74 -24.68
CA VAL A 172 14.95 12.40 -24.28
C VAL A 172 14.50 11.38 -25.32
N GLU A 173 15.44 10.62 -25.88
CA GLU A 173 15.16 9.62 -26.90
C GLU A 173 14.10 8.60 -26.46
N GLY A 174 13.21 8.24 -27.38
CA GLY A 174 12.06 7.37 -27.10
C GLY A 174 10.99 8.00 -26.21
N CYS A 175 11.08 9.30 -25.87
CA CYS A 175 10.04 9.98 -25.11
C CYS A 175 9.01 10.65 -26.01
N GLU A 176 7.82 10.08 -26.06
CA GLU A 176 6.73 10.64 -26.86
C GLU A 176 6.06 11.87 -26.25
N ARG A 177 6.37 12.19 -24.98
CA ARG A 177 5.74 13.31 -24.26
C ARG A 177 6.19 14.65 -24.82
N ARG A 178 5.31 15.65 -24.76
CA ARG A 178 5.59 17.03 -25.17
C ARG A 178 6.46 17.76 -24.14
N VAL A 179 7.19 18.76 -24.63
CA VAL A 179 8.01 19.65 -23.79
C VAL A 179 7.13 20.42 -22.81
N HIS A 180 7.53 20.43 -21.54
CA HIS A 180 6.96 21.27 -20.50
C HIS A 180 7.83 22.50 -20.24
N SER A 181 9.15 22.32 -20.11
CA SER A 181 10.14 23.38 -19.89
C SER A 181 11.54 22.87 -20.24
N LYS A 182 12.42 23.76 -20.76
CA LYS A 182 13.81 23.44 -21.16
C LYS A 182 13.92 22.19 -22.03
N ASP A 183 13.08 22.07 -23.06
CA ASP A 183 13.04 20.93 -23.99
C ASP A 183 12.76 19.55 -23.37
N LEU A 184 12.32 19.53 -22.10
CA LEU A 184 11.99 18.31 -21.38
C LEU A 184 10.52 18.26 -21.01
N CYS A 185 9.93 17.06 -21.05
CA CYS A 185 8.63 16.82 -20.43
C CYS A 185 8.71 17.00 -18.91
N THR A 186 7.58 17.19 -18.23
CA THR A 186 7.55 17.43 -16.77
C THR A 186 8.34 16.38 -15.98
N VAL A 187 8.24 15.10 -16.36
CA VAL A 187 8.93 14.00 -15.69
C VAL A 187 10.45 14.10 -15.86
N HIS A 188 10.92 14.41 -17.07
CA HIS A 188 12.35 14.52 -17.35
C HIS A 188 12.95 15.80 -16.80
N TYR A 189 12.21 16.90 -16.86
CA TYR A 189 12.57 18.16 -16.22
C TYR A 189 12.74 17.99 -14.70
N ASP A 190 11.77 17.35 -14.02
CA ASP A 190 11.86 17.09 -12.59
C ASP A 190 12.99 16.12 -12.23
N ARG A 191 13.27 15.12 -13.08
CA ARG A 191 14.41 14.21 -12.89
C ARG A 191 15.73 14.94 -13.02
N GLN A 192 15.91 15.75 -14.07
CA GLN A 192 17.12 16.55 -14.27
C GLN A 192 17.36 17.48 -13.08
N LYS A 193 16.31 18.16 -12.60
CA LYS A 193 16.39 19.03 -11.42
C LYS A 193 16.78 18.30 -10.13
N ARG A 194 16.48 17.00 -10.00
CA ARG A 194 16.84 16.21 -8.81
C ARG A 194 18.31 15.82 -8.77
N VAL A 195 18.92 15.63 -9.94
CA VAL A 195 20.33 15.25 -10.08
C VAL A 195 21.26 16.46 -10.28
N ASP A 196 20.70 17.66 -10.44
CA ASP A 196 21.42 18.91 -10.57
C ASP A 196 22.46 19.10 -9.43
N PRO A 197 23.76 19.16 -9.76
CA PRO A 197 24.83 19.32 -8.77
C PRO A 197 24.76 20.62 -7.97
N SER A 198 24.14 21.67 -8.51
CA SER A 198 23.91 22.96 -7.83
C SER A 198 22.91 22.84 -6.68
N ARG A 199 22.15 21.75 -6.62
CA ARG A 199 21.20 21.49 -5.55
C ARG A 199 21.95 21.19 -4.25
N PRO A 200 21.61 21.83 -3.11
CA PRO A 200 22.31 21.58 -1.86
C PRO A 200 22.17 20.12 -1.42
N LYS A 201 23.21 19.62 -0.75
CA LYS A 201 23.16 18.31 -0.08
C LYS A 201 22.15 18.35 1.07
N CYS A 202 21.69 17.18 1.48
CA CYS A 202 20.81 17.04 2.62
C CYS A 202 21.53 17.51 3.90
N LEU A 203 20.85 18.33 4.72
CA LEU A 203 21.35 18.83 6.01
C LEU A 203 21.58 17.75 7.08
N VAL A 204 21.29 16.48 6.78
CA VAL A 204 21.48 15.38 7.75
C VAL A 204 22.89 14.86 7.56
N SER A 205 23.69 14.87 8.62
CA SER A 205 25.07 14.39 8.62
C SER A 205 25.19 12.98 8.00
N GLY A 206 26.19 12.77 7.16
CA GLY A 206 26.41 11.51 6.44
C GLY A 206 25.42 11.24 5.28
N CYS A 207 24.51 12.16 4.95
CA CYS A 207 23.58 11.97 3.84
C CYS A 207 24.09 12.61 2.54
N GLU A 208 24.52 11.78 1.59
CA GLU A 208 24.98 12.22 0.28
C GLU A 208 23.85 12.63 -0.68
N LYS A 209 22.59 12.36 -0.31
CA LYS A 209 21.44 12.69 -1.14
C LYS A 209 21.21 14.18 -1.21
N ARG A 210 20.75 14.66 -2.36
CA ARG A 210 20.38 16.07 -2.57
C ARG A 210 19.09 16.41 -1.80
N ALA A 211 19.02 17.63 -1.27
CA ALA A 211 17.88 18.14 -0.54
C ALA A 211 16.67 18.31 -1.47
N GLU A 212 15.53 17.70 -1.12
CA GLU A 212 14.30 17.82 -1.89
C GLU A 212 13.40 18.96 -1.42
N SER A 213 13.26 19.11 -0.11
CA SER A 213 12.36 20.06 0.55
C SER A 213 12.93 20.44 1.92
N ASN A 214 12.87 21.73 2.28
CA ASN A 214 13.38 22.28 3.54
C ASN A 214 14.79 21.78 3.91
N GLY A 215 15.72 21.82 2.95
CA GLY A 215 17.12 21.40 3.14
C GLY A 215 17.33 19.91 3.40
N ARG A 216 16.30 19.06 3.35
CA ARG A 216 16.40 17.61 3.59
C ARG A 216 16.03 16.80 2.35
N CYS A 217 16.65 15.63 2.17
CA CYS A 217 16.24 14.69 1.13
C CYS A 217 14.82 14.18 1.41
N GLY A 218 14.11 13.63 0.41
CA GLY A 218 12.70 13.23 0.57
C GLY A 218 12.46 12.26 1.74
N VAL A 219 13.41 11.36 2.01
CA VAL A 219 13.35 10.41 3.14
C VAL A 219 13.50 11.16 4.47
N HIS A 220 14.55 11.97 4.63
CA HIS A 220 14.78 12.71 5.87
C HIS A 220 13.71 13.77 6.13
N PHE A 221 13.17 14.40 5.09
CA PHE A 221 12.03 15.29 5.20
C PHE A 221 10.78 14.56 5.69
N TYR A 222 10.51 13.35 5.16
CA TYR A 222 9.41 12.53 5.65
C TYR A 222 9.58 12.12 7.12
N HIS A 223 10.78 11.70 7.53
CA HIS A 223 11.07 11.37 8.92
C HIS A 223 10.92 12.57 9.85
N HIS A 224 11.43 13.73 9.44
CA HIS A 224 11.26 14.98 10.16
C HIS A 224 9.79 15.31 10.40
N ILE A 225 8.95 15.31 9.35
CA ILE A 225 7.50 15.56 9.50
C ILE A 225 6.80 14.49 10.34
N LYS A 226 7.21 13.22 10.19
CA LYS A 226 6.58 12.11 10.90
C LYS A 226 6.80 12.21 12.41
N ASN A 227 7.98 12.70 12.82
CA ASN A 227 8.39 12.81 14.22
C ASN A 227 8.23 14.21 14.80
N ASP A 228 7.73 15.16 14.02
CA ASP A 228 7.50 16.55 14.44
C ASP A 228 6.61 16.59 15.70
N PRO A 229 7.11 17.11 16.84
CA PRO A 229 6.35 17.19 18.09
C PRO A 229 5.14 18.12 18.00
N SER A 230 5.18 19.14 17.12
CA SER A 230 4.08 20.10 16.94
C SER A 230 2.86 19.50 16.24
N ARG A 231 3.01 18.30 15.67
CA ARG A 231 1.94 17.65 14.90
C ARG A 231 0.91 17.02 15.84
N PRO A 232 -0.40 17.18 15.57
CA PRO A 232 -1.44 16.63 16.44
C PRO A 232 -1.25 15.13 16.66
N LYS A 233 -1.39 14.68 17.90
CA LYS A 233 -1.34 13.26 18.25
C LYS A 233 -2.60 12.53 17.82
N CYS A 234 -2.51 11.21 17.74
CA CYS A 234 -3.64 10.36 17.38
C CYS A 234 -4.73 10.44 18.46
N LYS A 235 -5.99 10.58 18.06
CA LYS A 235 -7.17 10.58 18.94
C LYS A 235 -7.44 9.28 19.70
N VAL A 236 -6.64 8.23 19.50
CA VAL A 236 -6.85 6.95 20.18
C VAL A 236 -6.06 7.00 21.48
N ASP A 237 -6.73 6.72 22.58
CA ASP A 237 -6.12 6.80 23.90
C ASP A 237 -4.87 5.90 24.01
N GLY A 238 -3.83 6.41 24.67
CA GLY A 238 -2.50 5.78 24.76
C GLY A 238 -1.69 5.71 23.45
N CYS A 239 -2.08 6.44 22.38
CA CYS A 239 -1.35 6.43 21.10
C CYS A 239 -0.48 7.67 20.88
N GLU A 240 0.83 7.54 21.10
CA GLU A 240 1.81 8.63 20.94
C GLU A 240 2.14 9.00 19.47
N LYS A 241 1.62 8.24 18.51
CA LYS A 241 1.88 8.45 17.08
C LYS A 241 1.15 9.69 16.58
N ASN A 242 1.82 10.48 15.74
CA ASN A 242 1.25 11.65 15.09
C ASN A 242 0.05 11.26 14.19
N ALA A 243 -1.02 12.04 14.29
CA ALA A 243 -2.19 11.93 13.43
C ALA A 243 -1.82 12.26 11.98
N THR A 244 -2.42 11.52 11.06
CA THR A 244 -2.18 11.65 9.62
C THR A 244 -3.43 12.08 8.88
N THR A 245 -4.58 11.50 9.19
CA THR A 245 -5.84 11.73 8.50
C THR A 245 -6.99 11.55 9.48
N LYS A 246 -7.97 12.45 9.47
CA LYS A 246 -9.13 12.46 10.39
C LYS A 246 -8.75 12.37 11.89
N GLY A 247 -7.61 12.94 12.28
CA GLY A 247 -7.13 12.89 13.68
C GLY A 247 -6.57 11.54 14.12
N LEU A 248 -6.41 10.56 13.21
CA LEU A 248 -5.88 9.24 13.51
C LEU A 248 -4.49 9.03 12.90
N CYS A 249 -3.64 8.27 13.59
CA CYS A 249 -2.40 7.77 12.98
C CYS A 249 -2.73 6.81 11.84
N ILE A 250 -1.79 6.60 10.91
CA ILE A 250 -2.05 5.79 9.70
C ILE A 250 -2.54 4.36 10.01
N LEU A 251 -2.10 3.79 11.14
CA LEU A 251 -2.50 2.45 11.56
C LEU A 251 -3.93 2.44 12.11
N HIS A 252 -4.28 3.39 12.98
CA HIS A 252 -5.64 3.50 13.52
C HIS A 252 -6.64 3.92 12.46
N TYR A 253 -6.25 4.81 11.54
CA TYR A 253 -7.07 5.15 10.39
C TYR A 253 -7.34 3.92 9.50
N LYS A 254 -6.32 3.11 9.19
CA LYS A 254 -6.51 1.85 8.45
C LYS A 254 -7.36 0.83 9.20
N ARG A 255 -7.23 0.73 10.53
CA ARG A 255 -8.03 -0.15 11.36
C ARG A 255 -9.51 0.28 11.35
N GLN A 256 -9.77 1.57 11.49
CA GLN A 256 -11.12 2.14 11.37
C GLN A 256 -11.72 1.83 9.99
N LEU A 257 -10.99 2.10 8.90
CA LEU A 257 -11.44 1.80 7.53
C LEU A 257 -11.67 0.30 7.25
N LYS A 258 -11.01 -0.59 7.99
CA LYS A 258 -11.23 -2.04 7.85
C LYS A 258 -12.59 -2.44 8.44
N ASN A 259 -13.01 -1.76 9.50
CA ASN A 259 -14.23 -2.06 10.24
C ASN A 259 -15.42 -1.22 9.79
N ASP A 260 -15.21 -0.26 8.89
CA ASP A 260 -16.26 0.60 8.34
C ASP A 260 -17.26 -0.22 7.47
N PRO A 261 -18.53 -0.37 7.91
CA PRO A 261 -19.54 -1.13 7.18
C PRO A 261 -19.91 -0.51 5.83
N SER A 262 -19.73 0.81 5.67
CA SER A 262 -20.04 1.52 4.42
C SER A 262 -19.05 1.23 3.30
N ARG A 263 -17.93 0.56 3.60
CA ARG A 263 -16.89 0.28 2.62
C ARG A 263 -17.35 -0.82 1.66
N PRO A 264 -17.30 -0.59 0.34
CA PRO A 264 -17.80 -1.56 -0.63
C PRO A 264 -17.12 -2.91 -0.47
N LYS A 265 -17.93 -3.97 -0.56
CA LYS A 265 -17.50 -5.38 -0.45
C LYS A 265 -17.07 -5.92 -1.80
N CYS A 266 -16.26 -6.97 -1.76
CA CYS A 266 -15.77 -7.63 -2.96
C CYS A 266 -16.92 -8.14 -3.81
N LYS A 267 -16.85 -7.94 -5.13
CA LYS A 267 -17.80 -8.48 -6.11
C LYS A 267 -17.82 -10.01 -6.24
N VAL A 268 -17.05 -10.74 -5.44
CA VAL A 268 -16.99 -12.20 -5.54
C VAL A 268 -17.96 -12.75 -4.50
N ASP A 269 -18.89 -13.58 -4.94
CA ASP A 269 -19.92 -14.16 -4.07
C ASP A 269 -19.31 -14.85 -2.85
N GLY A 270 -19.95 -14.62 -1.69
CA GLY A 270 -19.46 -15.08 -0.39
C GLY A 270 -18.19 -14.37 0.13
N CYS A 271 -17.73 -13.29 -0.51
CA CYS A 271 -16.54 -12.56 -0.06
C CYS A 271 -16.87 -11.26 0.70
N GLU A 272 -16.85 -11.31 2.02
CA GLU A 272 -17.11 -10.15 2.89
C GLU A 272 -15.94 -9.17 3.03
N ARG A 273 -14.85 -9.38 2.27
CA ARG A 273 -13.66 -8.52 2.35
C ARG A 273 -13.87 -7.25 1.55
N ASN A 274 -13.46 -6.13 2.14
CA ASN A 274 -13.60 -4.81 1.52
C ASN A 274 -12.77 -4.71 0.23
N VAL A 275 -13.28 -3.97 -0.75
CA VAL A 275 -12.64 -3.74 -2.06
C VAL A 275 -11.26 -3.10 -1.88
N HIS A 276 -10.29 -3.59 -2.65
CA HIS A 276 -8.97 -3.00 -2.81
C HIS A 276 -8.86 -2.25 -4.14
N GLY A 277 -9.31 -2.85 -5.25
CA GLY A 277 -9.29 -2.24 -6.58
C GLY A 277 -10.15 -3.03 -7.58
N LYS A 278 -10.69 -2.35 -8.59
CA LYS A 278 -11.62 -2.93 -9.60
C LYS A 278 -12.82 -3.70 -9.02
N GLY A 279 -13.33 -3.29 -7.86
CA GLY A 279 -14.42 -4.01 -7.20
C GLY A 279 -14.00 -5.34 -6.53
N LEU A 280 -12.72 -5.67 -6.52
CA LEU A 280 -12.20 -6.90 -5.92
C LEU A 280 -11.43 -6.60 -4.64
N CYS A 281 -11.53 -7.48 -3.64
CA CYS A 281 -10.66 -7.45 -2.47
C CYS A 281 -9.20 -7.73 -2.86
N GLY A 282 -8.24 -7.45 -1.97
CA GLY A 282 -6.82 -7.55 -2.30
C GLY A 282 -6.39 -8.93 -2.87
N SER A 283 -6.90 -10.04 -2.34
CA SER A 283 -6.54 -11.36 -2.87
C SER A 283 -7.22 -11.67 -4.21
N HIS A 284 -8.50 -11.32 -4.37
CA HIS A 284 -9.20 -11.55 -5.64
C HIS A 284 -8.67 -10.62 -6.73
N TYR A 285 -8.28 -9.41 -6.38
CA TYR A 285 -7.59 -8.50 -7.27
C TYR A 285 -6.25 -9.08 -7.74
N MET A 286 -5.47 -9.69 -6.84
CA MET A 286 -4.22 -10.37 -7.23
C MET A 286 -4.47 -11.59 -8.11
N LYS A 287 -5.46 -12.44 -7.77
CA LYS A 287 -5.85 -13.58 -8.62
C LYS A 287 -6.28 -13.13 -10.02
N HIS A 288 -7.16 -12.12 -10.10
CA HIS A 288 -7.57 -11.52 -11.36
C HIS A 288 -6.38 -10.97 -12.16
N LEU A 289 -5.40 -10.34 -11.49
CA LEU A 289 -4.18 -9.89 -12.17
C LEU A 289 -3.32 -11.06 -12.65
N ASP A 290 -3.26 -12.15 -11.91
CA ASP A 290 -2.50 -13.35 -12.28
C ASP A 290 -3.18 -14.13 -13.41
N GLU A 291 -4.50 -14.27 -13.39
CA GLU A 291 -5.31 -14.82 -14.49
C GLU A 291 -5.13 -14.00 -15.76
N LYS A 292 -5.23 -12.66 -15.65
CA LYS A 292 -4.98 -11.77 -16.78
C LYS A 292 -3.55 -11.89 -17.33
N LYS A 293 -2.55 -12.16 -16.48
CA LYS A 293 -1.16 -12.40 -16.92
C LYS A 293 -0.96 -13.78 -17.53
N LYS A 294 -1.75 -14.78 -17.11
CA LYS A 294 -1.71 -16.14 -17.67
C LYS A 294 -2.41 -16.20 -19.03
N SER A 295 -3.49 -15.44 -19.23
CA SER A 295 -4.25 -15.40 -20.49
C SER A 295 -3.65 -14.46 -21.54
N ASP A 296 -2.67 -13.64 -21.17
CA ASP A 296 -1.93 -12.77 -22.09
C ASP A 296 -0.89 -13.56 -22.90
N HIS A 297 -1.36 -14.16 -24.00
CA HIS A 297 -0.54 -14.94 -24.92
C HIS A 297 0.50 -14.10 -25.68
N SER A 298 0.38 -12.76 -25.67
CA SER A 298 1.35 -11.86 -26.29
C SER A 298 2.69 -11.82 -25.53
N ARG A 299 2.74 -12.33 -24.29
CA ARG A 299 3.97 -12.40 -23.53
C ARG A 299 4.85 -13.56 -24.02
N PRO A 300 6.13 -13.28 -24.36
CA PRO A 300 7.04 -14.32 -24.81
C PRO A 300 7.29 -15.35 -23.71
N LYS A 301 7.61 -16.58 -24.12
CA LYS A 301 8.10 -17.62 -23.22
C LYS A 301 9.37 -17.14 -22.52
N CYS A 302 9.69 -17.77 -21.38
CA CYS A 302 10.91 -17.48 -20.67
C CYS A 302 12.12 -17.77 -21.58
N LYS A 303 13.12 -16.88 -21.55
CA LYS A 303 14.39 -17.04 -22.28
C LYS A 303 15.22 -18.25 -21.84
N VAL A 304 14.86 -18.91 -20.75
CA VAL A 304 15.64 -20.05 -20.22
C VAL A 304 15.16 -21.31 -20.90
N ASP A 305 16.08 -22.05 -21.51
CA ASP A 305 15.79 -23.28 -22.25
C ASP A 305 15.08 -24.32 -21.37
N GLY A 306 14.08 -25.00 -21.95
CA GLY A 306 13.21 -25.93 -21.23
C GLY A 306 12.21 -25.26 -20.27
N CYS A 307 12.16 -23.93 -20.17
CA CYS A 307 11.20 -23.25 -19.31
C CYS A 307 9.91 -22.88 -20.06
N GLU A 308 8.83 -23.58 -19.75
CA GLU A 308 7.50 -23.32 -20.32
C GLU A 308 6.79 -22.11 -19.71
N SER A 309 7.35 -21.54 -18.64
CA SER A 309 6.75 -20.38 -17.96
C SER A 309 6.81 -19.13 -18.83
N ARG A 310 5.76 -18.30 -18.75
CA ARG A 310 5.72 -17.00 -19.44
C ARG A 310 6.62 -15.98 -18.75
N SER A 311 7.23 -15.11 -19.56
CA SER A 311 8.06 -14.03 -19.05
C SER A 311 7.25 -12.96 -18.30
N VAL A 312 7.87 -12.36 -17.28
CA VAL A 312 7.29 -11.25 -16.51
C VAL A 312 8.14 -9.99 -16.52
N THR A 313 9.40 -10.11 -16.95
CA THR A 313 10.35 -9.01 -17.09
C THR A 313 10.45 -8.55 -18.54
N LYS A 314 11.04 -7.37 -18.74
CA LYS A 314 11.37 -6.88 -20.08
C LYS A 314 12.43 -7.73 -20.78
N ASP A 315 13.29 -8.40 -19.99
CA ASP A 315 14.36 -9.28 -20.48
C ASP A 315 13.88 -10.71 -20.76
N ASN A 316 12.57 -10.90 -20.94
CA ASN A 316 11.93 -12.18 -21.22
C ASN A 316 12.21 -13.28 -20.18
N LEU A 317 12.39 -12.95 -18.91
CA LEU A 317 12.55 -13.94 -17.84
C LEU A 317 11.25 -14.14 -17.07
N CYS A 318 10.96 -15.39 -16.71
CA CYS A 318 9.88 -15.70 -15.77
C CYS A 318 10.25 -15.22 -14.36
N ARG A 319 9.28 -15.21 -13.44
CA ARG A 319 9.49 -14.69 -12.07
C ARG A 319 10.59 -15.45 -11.31
N SER A 320 10.70 -16.76 -11.53
CA SER A 320 11.72 -17.61 -10.91
C SER A 320 13.10 -17.34 -11.49
N HIS A 321 13.23 -17.31 -12.82
CA HIS A 321 14.50 -17.02 -13.49
C HIS A 321 14.98 -15.59 -13.27
N TYR A 322 14.08 -14.62 -13.15
CA TYR A 322 14.45 -13.27 -12.74
C TYR A 322 15.03 -13.24 -11.32
N LYS A 323 14.47 -14.01 -10.38
CA LYS A 323 15.06 -14.13 -9.03
C LYS A 323 16.42 -14.81 -9.04
N ILE A 324 16.59 -15.84 -9.87
CA ILE A 324 17.89 -16.53 -10.06
C ILE A 324 18.93 -15.54 -10.59
N GLN A 325 18.58 -14.78 -11.62
CA GLN A 325 19.45 -13.75 -12.17
C GLN A 325 19.80 -12.65 -11.15
N LEU A 326 18.84 -12.19 -10.36
CA LEU A 326 19.09 -11.22 -9.28
C LEU A 326 20.02 -11.79 -8.21
N TYR A 327 19.84 -13.06 -7.84
CA TYR A 327 20.72 -13.73 -6.88
C TYR A 327 22.13 -13.90 -7.44
N GLN A 328 22.29 -14.26 -8.70
CA GLN A 328 23.61 -14.32 -9.36
C GLN A 328 24.29 -12.94 -9.41
N LYS A 329 23.54 -11.86 -9.60
CA LYS A 329 24.12 -10.50 -9.64
C LYS A 329 24.48 -9.94 -8.26
N LEU A 330 23.70 -10.28 -7.23
CA LEU A 330 23.78 -9.62 -5.92
C LEU A 330 24.25 -10.54 -4.79
N HIS A 331 24.31 -11.85 -5.03
CA HIS A 331 24.60 -12.90 -4.04
C HIS A 331 23.85 -12.71 -2.71
N SER A 332 22.61 -12.22 -2.77
CA SER A 332 21.85 -11.81 -1.59
C SER A 332 20.90 -12.90 -1.11
N ASP A 333 21.10 -13.35 0.14
CA ASP A 333 20.22 -14.35 0.78
C ASP A 333 18.76 -13.89 0.93
N GLN A 334 18.49 -12.57 0.89
CA GLN A 334 17.11 -12.05 0.90
C GLN A 334 16.29 -12.52 -0.32
N PHE A 335 16.98 -12.84 -1.41
CA PHE A 335 16.35 -13.18 -2.70
C PHE A 335 16.75 -14.58 -3.20
N ARG A 336 17.37 -15.41 -2.36
CA ARG A 336 17.82 -16.76 -2.73
C ARG A 336 16.64 -17.60 -3.26
N PRO A 337 16.62 -17.96 -4.55
CA PRO A 337 15.58 -18.77 -5.16
C PRO A 337 15.51 -20.15 -4.51
N ASP A 338 14.30 -20.71 -4.38
CA ASP A 338 14.09 -22.01 -3.74
C ASP A 338 14.91 -23.13 -4.43
N VAL A 339 15.09 -23.04 -5.75
CA VAL A 339 15.90 -23.99 -6.54
C VAL A 339 17.40 -23.95 -6.25
N LEU A 340 17.93 -22.86 -5.67
CA LEU A 340 19.34 -22.74 -5.28
C LEU A 340 19.56 -22.97 -3.78
N ARG A 341 18.52 -23.38 -3.04
CA ARG A 341 18.67 -23.73 -1.63
C ARG A 341 19.26 -25.13 -1.50
N PRO A 342 20.23 -25.32 -0.59
CA PRO A 342 20.84 -26.62 -0.39
C PRO A 342 19.81 -27.56 0.22
N GLU A 343 20.10 -28.85 0.18
CA GLU A 343 19.32 -29.85 0.89
C GLU A 343 19.42 -29.65 2.41
N CYS A 344 18.47 -30.23 3.13
CA CYS A 344 18.50 -30.17 4.58
C CYS A 344 19.73 -30.93 5.08
N SER A 345 20.47 -30.33 6.02
CA SER A 345 21.65 -30.93 6.65
C SER A 345 21.34 -32.13 7.58
N VAL A 346 20.15 -32.71 7.50
CA VAL A 346 19.76 -33.89 8.29
C VAL A 346 19.80 -35.07 7.35
N ASP A 347 20.61 -36.06 7.70
CA ASP A 347 20.81 -37.26 6.91
C ASP A 347 19.46 -37.95 6.58
N GLY A 348 19.34 -38.41 5.33
CA GLY A 348 18.09 -38.96 4.78
C GLY A 348 16.94 -37.95 4.59
N CYS A 349 17.20 -36.63 4.62
CA CYS A 349 16.16 -35.62 4.39
C CYS A 349 16.28 -34.91 3.03
N GLU A 350 15.47 -35.36 2.08
CA GLU A 350 15.38 -34.80 0.71
C GLU A 350 14.71 -33.41 0.63
N ARG A 351 14.31 -32.82 1.77
CA ARG A 351 13.67 -31.50 1.77
C ARG A 351 14.72 -30.41 1.74
N ARG A 352 14.50 -29.38 0.92
CA ARG A 352 15.39 -28.22 0.84
C ARG A 352 15.45 -27.42 2.15
N ALA A 353 16.63 -26.95 2.50
CA ALA A 353 16.87 -26.08 3.63
C ALA A 353 16.14 -24.74 3.45
N GLN A 354 15.53 -24.27 4.53
CA GLN A 354 14.81 -23.00 4.59
C GLN A 354 15.51 -22.01 5.52
N ASN A 355 16.05 -22.50 6.64
CA ASN A 355 16.70 -21.67 7.66
C ASN A 355 17.90 -22.42 8.26
N LYS A 356 19.07 -21.78 8.30
CA LYS A 356 20.30 -22.33 8.91
C LYS A 356 20.65 -23.76 8.45
N GLY A 357 20.53 -24.04 7.15
CA GLY A 357 20.84 -25.37 6.59
C GLY A 357 19.77 -26.45 6.86
N LEU A 358 18.65 -26.11 7.52
CA LEU A 358 17.58 -27.07 7.85
C LEU A 358 16.28 -26.76 7.13
N CYS A 359 15.53 -27.81 6.76
CA CYS A 359 14.14 -27.65 6.33
C CYS A 359 13.27 -27.14 7.49
N ASP A 360 12.11 -26.52 7.22
CA ASP A 360 11.27 -25.90 8.26
C ASP A 360 10.93 -26.85 9.43
N LYS A 361 10.71 -28.13 9.13
CA LYS A 361 10.43 -29.15 10.15
C LYS A 361 11.64 -29.39 11.06
N HIS A 362 12.82 -29.55 10.49
CA HIS A 362 14.04 -29.83 11.24
C HIS A 362 14.52 -28.58 11.98
N TYR A 363 14.40 -27.40 11.37
CA TYR A 363 14.64 -26.13 12.04
C TYR A 363 13.71 -25.94 13.25
N ALA A 364 12.41 -26.23 13.10
CA ALA A 364 11.47 -26.19 14.21
C ALA A 364 11.77 -27.25 15.29
N GLN A 365 12.23 -28.44 14.91
CA GLN A 365 12.64 -29.47 15.86
C GLN A 365 13.89 -29.06 16.65
N GLN A 366 14.93 -28.54 15.99
CA GLN A 366 16.13 -28.03 16.64
C GLN A 366 15.79 -26.90 17.61
N LYS A 367 14.99 -25.91 17.18
CA LYS A 367 14.55 -24.79 18.03
C LYS A 367 13.66 -25.21 19.22
N ASN A 368 13.04 -26.38 19.14
CA ASN A 368 12.27 -26.94 20.25
C ASN A 368 13.16 -27.71 21.26
N LYS A 369 14.35 -28.15 20.85
CA LYS A 369 15.35 -28.83 21.68
C LYS A 369 16.38 -27.87 22.30
N ASP A 370 16.46 -26.65 21.79
CA ASP A 370 17.32 -25.59 22.33
C ASP A 370 17.09 -25.36 23.84
N LEU A 371 18.13 -25.65 24.63
CA LEU A 371 18.11 -25.58 26.08
C LEU A 371 18.09 -24.14 26.61
N SER A 372 18.56 -23.16 25.82
CA SER A 372 18.53 -21.74 26.16
C SER A 372 17.09 -21.18 26.26
N ARG A 373 16.13 -21.91 25.69
CA ARG A 373 14.73 -21.51 25.70
C ARG A 373 14.10 -21.80 27.08
N PRO A 374 13.33 -20.85 27.65
CA PRO A 374 12.72 -21.06 28.96
C PRO A 374 11.75 -22.25 28.93
N LYS A 375 11.62 -22.93 30.06
CA LYS A 375 10.59 -23.97 30.25
C LYS A 375 9.21 -23.33 30.15
N CYS A 376 8.20 -24.13 29.78
CA CYS A 376 6.82 -23.68 29.79
C CYS A 376 6.40 -23.30 31.21
N LYS A 377 5.68 -22.18 31.36
CA LYS A 377 5.14 -21.70 32.64
C LYS A 377 4.13 -22.64 33.34
N VAL A 378 3.57 -23.60 32.61
CA VAL A 378 2.58 -24.52 33.18
C VAL A 378 3.34 -25.56 33.99
N ASP A 379 2.94 -25.72 35.24
CA ASP A 379 3.63 -26.61 36.17
C ASP A 379 3.64 -28.06 35.70
N GLY A 380 4.74 -28.77 35.96
CA GLY A 380 5.00 -30.12 35.45
C GLY A 380 5.24 -30.22 33.93
N CYS A 381 5.19 -29.11 33.17
CA CYS A 381 5.40 -29.16 31.73
C CYS A 381 6.90 -29.21 31.34
N LYS A 382 7.36 -30.38 30.90
CA LYS A 382 8.73 -30.57 30.38
C LYS A 382 9.01 -29.88 29.03
N LYS A 383 8.01 -29.28 28.37
CA LYS A 383 8.17 -28.65 27.04
C LYS A 383 8.72 -27.23 27.17
N ARG A 384 9.46 -26.79 26.15
CA ARG A 384 10.00 -25.43 26.06
C ARG A 384 8.93 -24.42 25.64
N ALA A 385 9.00 -23.21 26.18
CA ALA A 385 8.10 -22.11 25.86
C ALA A 385 8.36 -21.60 24.43
N ILE A 386 7.31 -21.49 23.62
CA ILE A 386 7.40 -20.99 22.25
C ILE A 386 6.95 -19.53 22.16
N ARG A 387 5.81 -19.21 22.79
CA ARG A 387 5.14 -17.91 22.73
C ARG A 387 4.51 -17.61 24.08
N LYS A 388 4.66 -16.36 24.56
CA LYS A 388 4.09 -15.90 25.85
C LYS A 388 4.41 -16.86 27.01
N GLU A 389 5.66 -17.31 27.12
CA GLU A 389 6.11 -18.23 28.20
C GLU A 389 5.43 -19.61 28.20
N LEU A 390 4.64 -19.93 27.17
CA LEU A 390 3.92 -21.19 27.04
C LEU A 390 4.46 -22.01 25.88
N CYS A 391 4.49 -23.33 26.03
CA CYS A 391 4.70 -24.23 24.90
C CYS A 391 3.55 -24.09 23.90
N ASP A 392 3.76 -24.50 22.64
CA ASP A 392 2.74 -24.34 21.58
C ASP A 392 1.37 -24.93 21.96
N SER A 393 1.38 -26.08 22.66
CA SER A 393 0.17 -26.77 23.10
C SER A 393 -0.59 -25.97 24.16
N HIS A 394 0.10 -25.45 25.16
CA HIS A 394 -0.53 -24.67 26.24
C HIS A 394 -0.96 -23.28 25.74
N TYR A 395 -0.18 -22.68 24.86
CA TYR A 395 -0.58 -21.46 24.16
C TYR A 395 -1.85 -21.66 23.34
N GLU A 396 -1.95 -22.76 22.59
CA GLU A 396 -3.14 -23.11 21.81
C GLU A 396 -4.36 -23.34 22.71
N GLN A 397 -4.21 -24.10 23.79
CA GLN A 397 -5.27 -24.33 24.76
C GLN A 397 -5.79 -23.02 25.38
N GLN A 398 -4.88 -22.14 25.81
CA GLN A 398 -5.25 -20.84 26.36
C GLN A 398 -5.95 -19.97 25.30
N ARG A 399 -5.48 -19.99 24.06
CA ARG A 399 -6.13 -19.26 22.96
C ARG A 399 -7.54 -19.79 22.69
N ILE A 400 -7.70 -21.11 22.63
CA ILE A 400 -9.01 -21.75 22.42
C ILE A 400 -9.97 -21.40 23.55
N LYS A 401 -9.52 -21.45 24.82
CA LYS A 401 -10.34 -21.07 25.97
C LYS A 401 -10.81 -19.62 25.87
N LYS A 402 -9.90 -18.68 25.53
CA LYS A 402 -10.26 -17.28 25.32
C LYS A 402 -11.28 -17.11 24.19
N LEU A 403 -11.07 -17.81 23.07
CA LEU A 403 -11.95 -17.78 21.91
C LEU A 403 -13.32 -18.42 22.16
N ALA A 404 -13.43 -19.36 23.09
CA ALA A 404 -14.68 -19.99 23.49
C ALA A 404 -15.53 -19.07 24.38
N LEU A 405 -14.90 -18.15 25.11
CA LEU A 405 -15.53 -17.18 26.01
C LEU A 405 -15.89 -15.85 25.32
N ASP A 406 -15.38 -15.61 24.11
CA ASP A 406 -15.64 -14.37 23.36
C ASP A 406 -17.09 -14.32 22.86
N SER A 407 -17.90 -13.47 23.48
CA SER A 407 -19.32 -13.30 23.18
C SER A 407 -19.58 -12.67 21.81
N SER A 408 -18.61 -11.93 21.27
CA SER A 408 -18.72 -11.32 19.93
C SER A 408 -18.67 -12.34 18.79
N ARG A 409 -18.28 -13.57 19.10
CA ARG A 409 -18.12 -14.64 18.12
C ARG A 409 -19.45 -15.33 17.82
N PRO A 410 -19.72 -15.71 16.55
CA PRO A 410 -20.95 -16.40 16.19
C PRO A 410 -21.12 -17.71 16.97
N LYS A 411 -22.37 -18.11 17.17
CA LYS A 411 -22.72 -19.42 17.70
C LYS A 411 -22.32 -20.52 16.70
N CYS A 412 -22.12 -21.72 17.20
CA CYS A 412 -21.85 -22.90 16.40
C CYS A 412 -22.99 -23.15 15.40
N LYS A 413 -22.64 -23.49 14.15
CA LYS A 413 -23.61 -23.79 13.09
C LYS A 413 -24.50 -25.02 13.36
N VAL A 414 -24.06 -25.94 14.22
CA VAL A 414 -24.86 -27.13 14.55
C VAL A 414 -26.07 -26.75 15.39
N ASP A 415 -27.26 -27.15 14.95
CA ASP A 415 -28.53 -26.85 15.60
C ASP A 415 -28.55 -27.32 17.06
N GLY A 416 -29.12 -26.49 17.94
CA GLY A 416 -29.12 -26.73 19.39
C GLY A 416 -27.77 -26.53 20.09
N CYS A 417 -26.70 -26.14 19.39
CA CYS A 417 -25.39 -25.92 20.02
C CYS A 417 -25.19 -24.48 20.49
N GLU A 418 -25.11 -24.28 21.80
CA GLU A 418 -24.88 -22.96 22.39
C GLU A 418 -23.41 -22.50 22.38
N LYS A 419 -22.48 -23.39 22.03
CA LYS A 419 -21.04 -23.10 22.04
C LYS A 419 -20.67 -22.13 20.93
N ARG A 420 -19.59 -21.37 21.14
CA ARG A 420 -19.05 -20.45 20.13
C ARG A 420 -18.38 -21.19 18.98
N ALA A 421 -18.55 -20.69 17.76
CA ALA A 421 -17.86 -21.19 16.58
C ALA A 421 -16.37 -20.83 16.64
N ILE A 422 -15.50 -21.84 16.57
CA ILE A 422 -14.05 -21.66 16.66
C ILE A 422 -13.32 -21.96 15.36
N LYS A 423 -13.75 -22.99 14.62
CA LYS A 423 -13.05 -23.47 13.42
C LYS A 423 -14.09 -23.91 12.39
N LYS A 424 -13.99 -23.38 11.15
CA LYS A 424 -14.96 -23.64 10.06
C LYS A 424 -16.43 -23.49 10.52
N ASP A 425 -16.73 -22.38 11.19
CA ASP A 425 -18.09 -22.01 11.64
C ASP A 425 -18.75 -22.97 12.66
N VAL A 426 -18.00 -23.92 13.21
CA VAL A 426 -18.46 -24.83 14.26
C VAL A 426 -17.56 -24.76 15.50
N CYS A 427 -18.09 -25.21 16.65
CA CYS A 427 -17.33 -25.30 17.89
C CYS A 427 -16.24 -26.39 17.81
N ILE A 428 -15.24 -26.36 18.70
CA ILE A 428 -14.14 -27.35 18.67
C ILE A 428 -14.64 -28.81 18.77
N PRO A 429 -15.60 -29.15 19.65
CA PRO A 429 -16.17 -30.50 19.69
C PRO A 429 -16.77 -30.94 18.34
N HIS A 430 -17.66 -30.15 17.74
CA HIS A 430 -18.27 -30.47 16.45
C HIS A 430 -17.25 -30.51 15.31
N TYR A 431 -16.26 -29.60 15.33
CA TYR A 431 -15.16 -29.67 14.37
C TYR A 431 -14.41 -31.02 14.44
N ARG A 432 -14.12 -31.51 15.66
CA ARG A 432 -13.44 -32.80 15.85
C ARG A 432 -14.29 -33.98 15.40
N GLN A 433 -15.60 -33.94 15.67
CA GLN A 433 -16.54 -34.95 15.21
C GLN A 433 -16.61 -35.00 13.69
N GLN A 434 -16.78 -33.86 13.03
CA GLN A 434 -16.77 -33.75 11.56
C GLN A 434 -15.44 -34.22 10.95
N GLU A 435 -14.30 -33.87 11.56
CA GLU A 435 -12.98 -34.29 11.11
C GLU A 435 -12.79 -35.81 11.26
N LEU A 436 -13.29 -36.40 12.36
CA LEU A 436 -13.31 -37.85 12.56
C LEU A 436 -14.18 -38.55 11.52
N GLU A 437 -15.40 -38.07 11.30
CA GLU A 437 -16.34 -38.64 10.32
C GLU A 437 -15.77 -38.58 8.90
N THR A 438 -15.22 -37.43 8.50
CA THR A 438 -14.54 -37.28 7.21
C THR A 438 -13.37 -38.26 7.08
N THR A 439 -12.61 -38.47 8.16
CA THR A 439 -11.48 -39.42 8.18
C THR A 439 -11.97 -40.87 8.08
N ARG A 440 -13.04 -41.23 8.81
CA ARG A 440 -13.66 -42.57 8.76
C ARG A 440 -14.18 -42.89 7.36
N ASN A 441 -14.92 -41.98 6.74
CA ASN A 441 -15.49 -42.17 5.40
C ASN A 441 -14.39 -42.44 4.35
N LYS A 442 -13.33 -41.62 4.35
CA LYS A 442 -12.17 -41.85 3.47
C LYS A 442 -11.49 -43.19 3.72
N LEU A 443 -11.41 -43.60 4.98
CA LEU A 443 -10.76 -44.87 5.31
C LEU A 443 -11.62 -46.07 4.87
N PHE A 444 -12.94 -45.99 5.00
CA PHE A 444 -13.84 -46.99 4.40
C PHE A 444 -13.66 -47.07 2.88
N GLU A 445 -13.59 -45.93 2.18
CA GLU A 445 -13.33 -45.91 0.73
C GLU A 445 -12.02 -46.60 0.36
N ILE A 446 -10.94 -46.35 1.12
CA ILE A 446 -9.63 -46.97 0.90
C ILE A 446 -9.67 -48.49 1.14
N LEU A 447 -10.41 -48.94 2.15
CA LEU A 447 -10.45 -50.34 2.59
C LEU A 447 -11.52 -51.19 1.90
N GLY A 448 -12.12 -50.71 0.80
CA GLY A 448 -13.07 -51.48 0.00
C GLY A 448 -14.53 -51.35 0.42
N GLY A 449 -14.86 -50.34 1.24
CA GLY A 449 -16.22 -49.94 1.57
C GLY A 449 -16.65 -50.23 3.00
N LYS A 450 -17.95 -50.03 3.27
CA LYS A 450 -18.57 -50.19 4.59
C LYS A 450 -19.09 -51.62 4.75
N LYS A 451 -18.19 -52.62 4.75
CA LYS A 451 -18.54 -54.03 4.96
C LYS A 451 -17.49 -54.73 5.81
N CYS A 452 -17.93 -55.55 6.74
CA CYS A 452 -17.06 -56.45 7.49
C CYS A 452 -16.44 -57.47 6.53
N VAL A 453 -15.11 -57.60 6.56
CA VAL A 453 -14.40 -58.56 5.69
C VAL A 453 -14.68 -60.03 6.07
N ILE A 454 -15.06 -60.28 7.32
CA ILE A 454 -15.32 -61.65 7.83
C ILE A 454 -16.76 -62.09 7.54
N CYS A 455 -17.76 -61.28 7.90
CA CYS A 455 -19.17 -61.70 7.84
C CYS A 455 -20.05 -60.89 6.89
N GLY A 456 -19.49 -59.91 6.16
CA GLY A 456 -20.24 -59.09 5.20
C GLY A 456 -21.17 -58.02 5.79
N TYR A 457 -21.33 -57.96 7.12
CA TYR A 457 -22.17 -56.96 7.80
C TYR A 457 -21.82 -55.52 7.40
N SER A 458 -22.83 -54.67 7.13
CA SER A 458 -22.62 -53.39 6.42
C SER A 458 -23.12 -52.13 7.13
N ASP A 459 -23.77 -52.23 8.30
CA ASP A 459 -24.20 -51.03 9.04
C ASP A 459 -22.98 -50.35 9.67
N GLU A 460 -22.67 -49.15 9.20
CA GLU A 460 -21.49 -48.38 9.59
C GLU A 460 -21.39 -48.09 11.08
N ARG A 461 -22.54 -48.05 11.78
CA ARG A 461 -22.61 -47.76 13.21
C ARG A 461 -21.98 -48.89 14.02
N ALA A 462 -21.99 -50.10 13.47
CA ALA A 462 -21.42 -51.29 14.07
C ALA A 462 -20.11 -51.75 13.39
N LEU A 463 -19.48 -50.90 12.58
CA LEU A 463 -18.18 -51.16 11.94
C LEU A 463 -17.02 -50.41 12.62
N THR A 464 -15.92 -51.13 12.78
CA THR A 464 -14.65 -50.64 13.30
C THR A 464 -13.49 -50.94 12.35
N PHE A 465 -12.39 -50.21 12.52
CA PHE A 465 -11.12 -50.48 11.87
C PHE A 465 -10.24 -51.25 12.83
N ASP A 466 -9.84 -52.45 12.42
CA ASP A 466 -9.00 -53.34 13.21
C ASP A 466 -7.66 -53.60 12.48
N HIS A 467 -6.63 -53.95 13.24
CA HIS A 467 -5.30 -54.25 12.70
C HIS A 467 -5.21 -55.72 12.29
N ILE A 468 -4.82 -55.97 11.04
CA ILE A 468 -4.71 -57.34 10.48
C ILE A 468 -3.76 -58.20 11.32
N TYR A 469 -2.63 -57.63 11.77
CA TYR A 469 -1.57 -58.34 12.50
C TYR A 469 -1.66 -58.20 14.04
N ASP A 470 -2.79 -57.78 14.59
CA ASP A 470 -3.00 -57.56 16.03
C ASP A 470 -1.99 -56.62 16.71
N ASP A 471 -1.33 -55.80 15.91
CA ASP A 471 -0.22 -54.96 16.30
C ASP A 471 -0.65 -53.50 16.55
N GLY A 472 -1.93 -53.28 16.78
CA GLY A 472 -2.48 -51.95 17.10
C GLY A 472 -1.89 -51.33 18.38
N TYR A 473 -1.19 -52.09 19.21
CA TYR A 473 -0.40 -51.56 20.32
C TYR A 473 0.87 -50.85 19.86
N LEU A 474 1.49 -51.27 18.75
CA LEU A 474 2.63 -50.56 18.15
C LEU A 474 2.21 -49.16 17.71
N ASP A 475 1.02 -49.04 17.12
CA ASP A 475 0.40 -47.77 16.78
C ASP A 475 0.17 -46.85 17.99
N ARG A 476 -0.01 -47.43 19.19
CA ARG A 476 -0.13 -46.70 20.45
C ARG A 476 1.24 -46.40 21.09
N ALA A 477 2.23 -47.26 20.87
CA ALA A 477 3.59 -47.18 21.41
C ALA A 477 4.52 -46.22 20.65
N ASP A 478 4.21 -45.90 19.38
CA ASP A 478 5.05 -45.15 18.44
C ASP A 478 5.35 -43.66 18.81
N GLY A 479 5.14 -43.27 20.08
CA GLY A 479 5.87 -42.19 20.76
C GLY A 479 5.70 -40.76 20.26
N ARG A 480 5.00 -40.53 19.14
CA ARG A 480 4.78 -39.18 18.61
C ARG A 480 3.85 -38.45 19.59
N PRO A 481 4.27 -37.32 20.19
CA PRO A 481 3.38 -36.58 21.08
C PRO A 481 2.09 -36.26 20.32
N LYS A 482 0.93 -36.49 20.95
CA LYS A 482 -0.42 -36.09 20.52
C LYS A 482 -0.51 -34.56 20.35
N ARG A 483 0.25 -34.00 19.42
CA ARG A 483 0.54 -32.56 19.30
C ARG A 483 -0.56 -31.80 18.56
N SER A 484 -1.55 -32.52 18.07
CA SER A 484 -2.81 -32.03 17.54
C SER A 484 -3.77 -33.19 17.75
N GLY A 485 -4.97 -32.97 18.29
CA GLY A 485 -6.00 -34.00 18.50
C GLY A 485 -6.55 -34.64 17.21
N LYS A 486 -5.67 -34.96 16.25
CA LYS A 486 -5.92 -35.77 15.07
C LYS A 486 -5.96 -37.22 15.51
N THR A 487 -6.97 -37.92 15.03
CA THR A 487 -7.16 -39.36 15.24
C THR A 487 -5.97 -40.11 14.63
N GLY A 488 -5.52 -41.20 15.27
CA GLY A 488 -4.42 -42.03 14.74
C GLY A 488 -4.64 -42.50 13.30
N LEU A 489 -5.91 -42.52 12.87
CA LEU A 489 -6.37 -42.89 11.53
C LEU A 489 -5.89 -41.95 10.40
N VAL A 490 -5.55 -40.69 10.69
CA VAL A 490 -5.15 -39.73 9.64
C VAL A 490 -3.88 -40.19 8.89
N LYS A 491 -3.00 -40.96 9.53
CA LYS A 491 -1.79 -41.48 8.87
C LYS A 491 -2.13 -42.47 7.74
N TYR A 492 -3.16 -43.29 7.95
CA TYR A 492 -3.63 -44.29 7.01
C TYR A 492 -4.37 -43.66 5.82
N VAL A 493 -5.15 -42.60 6.06
CA VAL A 493 -5.76 -41.82 4.96
C VAL A 493 -4.70 -41.16 4.08
N ASN A 494 -3.59 -40.69 4.66
CA ASN A 494 -2.50 -40.08 3.88
C ASN A 494 -1.61 -41.12 3.17
N THR A 495 -1.69 -42.40 3.55
CA THR A 495 -0.86 -43.50 3.01
C THR A 495 -1.76 -44.70 2.70
N PRO A 496 -2.52 -44.68 1.59
CA PRO A 496 -3.52 -45.72 1.30
C PRO A 496 -2.96 -47.15 1.18
N SER A 497 -1.72 -47.31 0.69
CA SER A 497 -1.04 -48.61 0.64
C SER A 497 -0.88 -49.22 2.03
N LEU A 498 -0.33 -48.44 2.97
CA LEU A 498 -0.17 -48.83 4.37
C LEU A 498 -1.52 -49.14 5.05
N ALA A 499 -2.58 -48.41 4.68
CA ALA A 499 -3.91 -48.68 5.20
C ALA A 499 -4.40 -50.07 4.76
N LYS A 500 -4.30 -50.40 3.48
CA LYS A 500 -4.73 -51.70 2.92
C LYS A 500 -3.89 -52.88 3.45
N GLU A 501 -2.62 -52.64 3.71
CA GLU A 501 -1.71 -53.66 4.24
C GLU A 501 -1.99 -53.99 5.72
N ARG A 502 -2.36 -52.99 6.52
CA ARG A 502 -2.35 -53.13 7.99
C ARG A 502 -3.73 -53.10 8.63
N LEU A 503 -4.74 -52.57 7.96
CA LEU A 503 -6.08 -52.40 8.51
C LEU A 503 -7.11 -53.20 7.73
N GLN A 504 -8.12 -53.65 8.47
CA GLN A 504 -9.31 -54.30 7.94
C GLN A 504 -10.57 -53.69 8.57
N VAL A 505 -11.69 -53.80 7.88
CA VAL A 505 -13.00 -53.40 8.39
C VAL A 505 -13.66 -54.61 9.02
N LEU A 506 -13.99 -54.53 10.31
CA LEU A 506 -14.70 -55.57 11.05
C LEU A 506 -15.98 -55.01 11.67
N CYS A 507 -17.02 -55.82 11.78
CA CYS A 507 -18.11 -55.51 12.69
C CYS A 507 -17.67 -55.73 14.14
N PHE A 508 -18.34 -55.09 15.11
CA PHE A 508 -17.98 -55.22 16.52
C PHE A 508 -17.95 -56.67 17.01
N ASN A 509 -18.84 -57.53 16.52
CA ASN A 509 -18.87 -58.95 16.90
C ASN A 509 -17.63 -59.70 16.38
N CYS A 510 -17.30 -59.56 15.10
CA CYS A 510 -16.09 -60.18 14.52
C CYS A 510 -14.81 -59.65 15.17
N ASN A 511 -14.77 -58.35 15.48
CA ASN A 511 -13.65 -57.75 16.20
C ASN A 511 -13.50 -58.31 17.63
N LEU A 512 -14.61 -58.52 18.33
CA LEU A 512 -14.60 -59.11 19.68
C LEU A 512 -14.19 -60.59 19.65
N ILE A 513 -14.63 -61.34 18.64
CA ILE A 513 -14.22 -62.74 18.44
C ILE A 513 -12.70 -62.81 18.24
N LYS A 514 -12.15 -62.01 17.32
CA LYS A 514 -10.71 -61.92 17.05
C LYS A 514 -9.90 -61.59 18.32
N GLU A 515 -10.38 -60.64 19.11
CA GLU A 515 -9.73 -60.28 20.38
C GLU A 515 -9.75 -61.45 21.40
N ARG A 516 -10.88 -62.16 21.52
CA ARG A 516 -10.98 -63.34 22.40
C ARG A 516 -10.05 -64.47 21.96
N GLU A 517 -9.92 -64.70 20.67
CA GLU A 517 -8.98 -65.69 20.10
C GLU A 517 -7.54 -65.34 20.43
N ARG A 518 -7.16 -64.06 20.25
CA ARG A 518 -5.82 -63.56 20.60
C ARG A 518 -5.48 -63.72 22.08
N LEU A 519 -6.47 -63.58 22.97
CA LEU A 519 -6.25 -63.76 24.42
C LEU A 519 -6.10 -65.24 24.80
N LYS A 520 -6.82 -66.15 24.13
CA LYS A 520 -6.65 -67.60 24.33
C LYS A 520 -5.23 -68.05 23.97
N THR A 521 -4.69 -67.56 22.85
CA THR A 521 -3.33 -67.89 22.40
C THR A 521 -2.21 -67.27 23.23
N LYS A 522 -2.52 -66.34 24.15
CA LYS A 522 -1.55 -65.75 25.08
C LYS A 522 -1.51 -66.44 26.44
N ASN A 523 -2.58 -67.17 26.79
CA ASN A 523 -2.73 -67.85 28.07
C ASN A 523 -2.43 -69.36 27.98
N ASN A 524 -2.28 -69.89 26.76
CA ASN A 524 -1.57 -71.13 26.47
C ASN A 524 -0.15 -70.79 26.06
#